data_AF-A0AAX1G4D0-F1
#
_entry.id   AF-A0AAX1G4D0-F1
#
_cell.length_a   1.000
_cell.length_b   1.000
_cell.length_c   1.000
_cell.angle_alpha   90.00
_cell.angle_beta   90.00
_cell.angle_gamma   90.00
#
_symmetry.space_group_name_H-M   'P 1'
#
loop_
_entity.id
_entity.type
_entity.pdbx_description
1 polymer ?
#
loop_
_entity_poly.entity_id
_entity_poly.type
_entity_poly.pdbx_seq_one_letter_code
_entity_poly.pdbx_strand_id
1 'polypeptide(L)'
;MLIILRAGIYTTVQDLGREGFRRLGISTGGALDQPALKIANLLVGNAPEAAGLEITLGQFSAEFTRSGWIALTGAGCDAQLDGKPLWTGWRYPVKKGQRLALGTSKRGMRSYLAISGGIAVPEMLGSCSTDMKAAFGGHEGRNLKDGDRLPLGKSAAQPQHRCGVKQLLFTNRIRALPGPEYAEFSEEAQDTFWRTAWQLSPQSNRMGYRLHGGTPLERTTDREMLSHGLMPGVVQVPHNGQPIVLMADAQTTGGYPRIACVIEADLYHLAQIRLGEPIHFVLCSLTEAQRAKAEQDLFLRQIAWGLHDR
;
A
#
# COMPACT_ATOMS: atom_id res chain seq x y z
N MET A 1 -13.45 -8.61 -19.32
CA MET A 1 -12.66 -7.37 -19.26
C MET A 1 -13.28 -6.47 -18.20
N LEU A 2 -12.46 -5.57 -17.67
CA LEU A 2 -12.88 -4.38 -16.94
C LEU A 2 -12.53 -3.18 -17.82
N ILE A 3 -13.50 -2.35 -18.18
CA ILE A 3 -13.27 -1.16 -18.99
C ILE A 3 -13.15 0.03 -18.06
N ILE A 4 -12.03 0.76 -18.12
CA ILE A 4 -11.80 1.95 -17.31
C ILE A 4 -12.53 3.11 -17.96
N LEU A 5 -13.51 3.67 -17.27
CA LEU A 5 -14.25 4.84 -17.73
C LEU A 5 -13.59 6.13 -17.24
N ARG A 6 -13.10 6.12 -16.00
CA ARG A 6 -12.28 7.18 -15.40
C ARG A 6 -11.19 6.55 -14.53
N ALA A 7 -9.92 6.80 -14.83
CA ALA A 7 -8.81 6.18 -14.10
C ALA A 7 -8.50 6.86 -12.76
N GLY A 8 -8.89 8.13 -12.58
CA GLY A 8 -8.50 8.93 -11.42
C GLY A 8 -7.07 9.47 -11.53
N ILE A 9 -6.50 9.95 -10.42
CA ILE A 9 -5.20 10.65 -10.45
C ILE A 9 -3.99 9.70 -10.53
N TYR A 10 -4.11 8.52 -9.92
CA TYR A 10 -3.02 7.55 -9.79
C TYR A 10 -3.61 6.19 -9.46
N THR A 11 -3.85 5.39 -10.49
CA THR A 11 -4.40 4.05 -10.38
C THR A 11 -3.49 3.07 -11.12
N THR A 12 -3.06 2.02 -10.43
CA THR A 12 -2.15 1.00 -10.96
C THR A 12 -2.64 -0.40 -10.63
N VAL A 13 -2.22 -1.37 -11.45
CA VAL A 13 -2.37 -2.79 -11.09
C VAL A 13 -1.27 -3.13 -10.09
N GLN A 14 -1.67 -3.70 -8.96
CA GLN A 14 -0.77 -4.11 -7.88
C GLN A 14 -1.15 -5.51 -7.40
N ASP A 15 -0.13 -6.33 -7.16
CA ASP A 15 -0.21 -7.53 -6.33
C ASP A 15 0.58 -7.29 -5.03
N LEU A 16 1.23 -8.31 -4.46
CA LEU A 16 2.08 -8.15 -3.27
C LEU A 16 3.53 -7.78 -3.59
N GLY A 17 3.89 -7.67 -4.86
CA GLY A 17 5.21 -7.29 -5.34
C GLY A 17 6.03 -8.46 -5.88
N ARG A 18 7.28 -8.15 -6.23
CA ARG A 18 8.27 -9.06 -6.82
C ARG A 18 9.46 -9.24 -5.88
N GLU A 19 9.63 -10.45 -5.37
CA GLU A 19 10.74 -10.80 -4.48
C GLU A 19 11.92 -11.42 -5.23
N GLY A 20 13.11 -11.44 -4.61
CA GLY A 20 14.31 -12.09 -5.16
C GLY A 20 15.16 -11.23 -6.12
N PHE A 21 14.66 -10.07 -6.58
CA PHE A 21 15.35 -9.23 -7.57
C PHE A 21 16.02 -7.96 -7.01
N ARG A 22 15.89 -7.65 -5.71
CA ARG A 22 16.45 -6.41 -5.12
C ARG A 22 17.96 -6.26 -5.30
N ARG A 23 18.71 -7.38 -5.30
CA ARG A 23 20.16 -7.40 -5.57
C ARG A 23 20.52 -6.92 -6.99
N LEU A 24 19.57 -6.95 -7.92
CA LEU A 24 19.73 -6.50 -9.30
C LEU A 24 19.22 -5.07 -9.52
N GLY A 25 18.93 -4.33 -8.44
CA GLY A 25 18.43 -2.96 -8.54
C GLY A 25 16.92 -2.83 -8.74
N ILE A 26 16.18 -3.94 -8.69
CA ILE A 26 14.73 -3.96 -8.97
C ILE A 26 13.94 -3.77 -7.68
N SER A 27 13.03 -2.79 -7.68
CA SER A 27 12.14 -2.52 -6.55
C SER A 27 11.12 -3.65 -6.35
N THR A 28 10.69 -3.85 -5.12
CA THR A 28 9.67 -4.87 -4.79
C THR A 28 8.31 -4.51 -5.37
N GLY A 29 7.96 -3.22 -5.46
CA GLY A 29 6.61 -2.83 -5.87
C GLY A 29 5.54 -3.37 -4.91
N GLY A 30 4.34 -3.61 -5.41
CA GLY A 30 3.23 -4.14 -4.62
C GLY A 30 2.32 -3.07 -4.03
N ALA A 31 1.19 -3.51 -3.50
CA ALA A 31 0.27 -2.65 -2.76
C ALA A 31 0.98 -2.00 -1.56
N LEU A 32 0.79 -0.69 -1.36
CA LEU A 32 1.31 0.00 -0.18
C LEU A 32 0.55 -0.41 1.09
N ASP A 33 -0.76 -0.66 0.99
CA ASP A 33 -1.59 -1.26 2.03
C ASP A 33 -1.85 -2.73 1.65
N GLN A 34 -0.86 -3.59 1.88
CA GLN A 34 -0.99 -5.02 1.58
C GLN A 34 -2.16 -5.69 2.30
N PRO A 35 -2.45 -5.42 3.60
CA PRO A 35 -3.62 -5.99 4.26
C PRO A 35 -4.92 -5.66 3.54
N ALA A 36 -5.11 -4.42 3.08
CA ALA A 36 -6.32 -4.04 2.33
C ALA A 36 -6.47 -4.85 1.04
N LEU A 37 -5.41 -5.01 0.24
CA LEU A 37 -5.45 -5.81 -0.99
C LEU A 37 -5.75 -7.29 -0.69
N LYS A 38 -5.06 -7.89 0.29
CA LYS A 38 -5.29 -9.27 0.72
C LYS A 38 -6.75 -9.50 1.13
N ILE A 39 -7.31 -8.61 1.93
CA ILE A 39 -8.72 -8.69 2.37
C ILE A 39 -9.68 -8.57 1.18
N ALA A 40 -9.42 -7.67 0.23
CA ALA A 40 -10.25 -7.53 -0.97
C ALA A 40 -10.24 -8.82 -1.80
N ASN A 41 -9.07 -9.42 -2.01
CA ASN A 41 -8.92 -10.68 -2.74
C ASN A 41 -9.63 -11.84 -2.04
N LEU A 42 -9.43 -12.00 -0.73
CA LEU A 42 -10.11 -13.02 0.07
C LEU A 42 -11.64 -12.90 -0.05
N LEU A 43 -12.17 -11.69 0.05
CA LEU A 43 -13.61 -11.42 -0.08
C LEU A 43 -14.19 -11.92 -1.42
N VAL A 44 -13.47 -11.79 -2.53
CA VAL A 44 -13.94 -12.23 -3.85
C VAL A 44 -13.56 -13.67 -4.21
N GLY A 45 -12.90 -14.38 -3.30
CA GLY A 45 -12.49 -15.78 -3.49
C GLY A 45 -11.21 -15.96 -4.31
N ASN A 46 -10.39 -14.91 -4.43
CA ASN A 46 -9.06 -15.01 -5.04
C ASN A 46 -8.04 -15.50 -4.00
N ALA A 47 -6.87 -15.95 -4.48
CA ALA A 47 -5.69 -16.04 -3.64
C ALA A 47 -5.34 -14.64 -3.07
N PRO A 48 -4.87 -14.52 -1.81
CA PRO A 48 -4.51 -13.24 -1.20
C PRO A 48 -3.53 -12.41 -2.04
N GLU A 49 -2.65 -13.09 -2.79
CA GLU A 49 -1.59 -12.54 -3.62
C GLU A 49 -2.08 -12.03 -4.98
N ALA A 50 -3.33 -12.26 -5.35
CA ALA A 50 -3.82 -11.93 -6.69
C ALA A 50 -3.77 -10.42 -6.98
N ALA A 51 -3.60 -10.07 -8.26
CA ALA A 51 -3.55 -8.68 -8.68
C ALA A 51 -4.93 -7.99 -8.57
N GLY A 52 -4.93 -6.80 -7.98
CA GLY A 52 -6.06 -5.87 -7.91
C GLY A 52 -5.66 -4.46 -8.36
N LEU A 53 -6.57 -3.51 -8.26
CA LEU A 53 -6.26 -2.09 -8.49
C LEU A 53 -5.96 -1.38 -7.17
N GLU A 54 -4.82 -0.70 -7.11
CA GLU A 54 -4.58 0.35 -6.11
C GLU A 54 -5.03 1.70 -6.69
N ILE A 55 -5.94 2.38 -6.00
CA ILE A 55 -6.60 3.62 -6.44
C ILE A 55 -6.31 4.72 -5.42
N THR A 56 -5.64 5.80 -5.85
CA THR A 56 -5.27 6.91 -4.97
C THR A 56 -6.33 8.02 -5.04
N LEU A 57 -6.87 8.42 -3.89
CA LEU A 57 -7.92 9.45 -3.72
C LEU A 57 -9.27 9.16 -4.42
N GLY A 58 -9.51 7.94 -4.85
CA GLY A 58 -10.76 7.56 -5.51
C GLY A 58 -10.90 8.20 -6.90
N GLN A 59 -12.06 8.81 -7.18
CA GLN A 59 -12.39 9.41 -8.49
C GLN A 59 -12.19 8.44 -9.67
N PHE A 60 -12.51 7.17 -9.43
CA PHE A 60 -12.32 6.07 -10.36
C PHE A 60 -13.69 5.53 -10.80
N SER A 61 -13.84 5.17 -12.07
CA SER A 61 -15.01 4.44 -12.55
C SER A 61 -14.67 3.41 -13.61
N ALA A 62 -15.41 2.31 -13.60
CA ALA A 62 -15.20 1.21 -14.53
C ALA A 62 -16.51 0.46 -14.84
N GLU A 63 -16.58 -0.12 -16.03
CA GLU A 63 -17.69 -0.97 -16.49
C GLU A 63 -17.27 -2.44 -16.54
N PHE A 64 -18.11 -3.32 -16.01
CA PHE A 64 -17.87 -4.76 -16.02
C PHE A 64 -18.41 -5.40 -17.30
N THR A 65 -17.57 -6.07 -18.09
CA THR A 65 -18.04 -6.74 -19.32
C THR A 65 -18.54 -8.16 -19.10
N ARG A 66 -18.53 -8.65 -17.86
CA ARG A 66 -19.05 -9.96 -17.45
C ARG A 66 -19.56 -9.90 -16.01
N SER A 67 -20.44 -10.82 -15.65
CA SER A 67 -20.86 -10.99 -14.25
C SER A 67 -19.76 -11.59 -13.38
N GLY A 68 -19.79 -11.31 -12.08
CA GLY A 68 -18.82 -11.82 -11.10
C GLY A 68 -19.01 -11.18 -9.74
N TRP A 69 -17.94 -11.12 -8.94
CA TRP A 69 -17.93 -10.48 -7.62
C TRP A 69 -16.83 -9.44 -7.52
N ILE A 70 -17.09 -8.39 -6.76
CA ILE A 70 -16.10 -7.36 -6.43
C ILE A 70 -16.04 -7.13 -4.93
N ALA A 71 -14.92 -6.60 -4.46
CA ALA A 71 -14.77 -6.06 -3.12
C ALA A 71 -13.94 -4.78 -3.17
N LEU A 72 -14.31 -3.84 -2.30
CA LEU A 72 -13.56 -2.61 -2.06
C LEU A 72 -13.02 -2.62 -0.63
N THR A 73 -11.77 -2.23 -0.44
CA THR A 73 -11.11 -2.09 0.87
C THR A 73 -10.23 -0.84 0.91
N GLY A 74 -9.61 -0.57 2.06
CA GLY A 74 -8.78 0.61 2.28
C GLY A 74 -9.65 1.86 2.50
N ALA A 75 -9.23 2.98 1.94
CA ALA A 75 -9.94 4.26 2.08
C ALA A 75 -11.38 4.18 1.53
N GLY A 76 -12.34 4.69 2.30
CA GLY A 76 -13.74 4.79 1.86
C GLY A 76 -13.92 5.95 0.87
N CYS A 77 -14.62 5.68 -0.24
CA CYS A 77 -14.79 6.63 -1.35
C CYS A 77 -16.26 6.81 -1.78
N ASP A 78 -17.22 6.63 -0.86
CA ASP A 78 -18.66 6.75 -1.14
C ASP A 78 -19.08 6.01 -2.43
N ALA A 79 -18.59 4.78 -2.59
CA ALA A 79 -18.66 4.04 -3.85
C ALA A 79 -20.09 3.63 -4.21
N GLN A 80 -20.39 3.56 -5.51
CA GLN A 80 -21.70 3.20 -6.03
C GLN A 80 -21.60 2.21 -7.19
N LEU A 81 -22.54 1.28 -7.27
CA LEU A 81 -22.76 0.38 -8.41
C LEU A 81 -24.12 0.69 -9.03
N ASP A 82 -24.13 1.29 -10.23
CA ASP A 82 -25.32 1.84 -10.89
C ASP A 82 -26.18 2.72 -9.93
N GLY A 83 -25.52 3.61 -9.19
CA GLY A 83 -26.17 4.52 -8.23
C GLY A 83 -26.46 3.90 -6.86
N LYS A 84 -26.30 2.59 -6.67
CA LYS A 84 -26.52 1.93 -5.36
C LYS A 84 -25.25 1.96 -4.51
N PRO A 85 -25.30 2.42 -3.26
CA PRO A 85 -24.11 2.55 -2.42
C PRO A 85 -23.47 1.20 -2.08
N LEU A 86 -22.15 1.17 -2.09
CA LEU A 86 -21.30 0.07 -1.65
C LEU A 86 -20.46 0.50 -0.44
N TRP A 87 -20.24 -0.42 0.49
CA TRP A 87 -19.39 -0.22 1.65
C TRP A 87 -18.08 -0.99 1.49
N THR A 88 -16.99 -0.48 2.06
CA THR A 88 -15.72 -1.19 2.07
C THR A 88 -15.76 -2.39 3.03
N GLY A 89 -14.94 -3.42 2.77
CA GLY A 89 -14.89 -4.64 3.57
C GLY A 89 -16.02 -5.62 3.27
N TRP A 90 -16.72 -5.46 2.14
CA TRP A 90 -17.81 -6.34 1.72
C TRP A 90 -17.60 -6.85 0.29
N ARG A 91 -18.05 -8.08 0.03
CA ARG A 91 -18.20 -8.61 -1.34
C ARG A 91 -19.58 -8.31 -1.91
N TYR A 92 -19.63 -7.93 -3.18
CA TYR A 92 -20.85 -7.62 -3.91
C TYR A 92 -20.89 -8.32 -5.26
N PRO A 93 -22.05 -8.87 -5.68
CA PRO A 93 -22.21 -9.38 -7.02
C PRO A 93 -22.30 -8.22 -8.01
N VAL A 94 -21.70 -8.39 -9.18
CA VAL A 94 -21.81 -7.47 -10.32
C VAL A 94 -22.32 -8.23 -11.55
N LYS A 95 -23.13 -7.57 -12.36
CA LYS A 95 -23.61 -8.07 -13.64
C LYS A 95 -22.85 -7.40 -14.79
N LYS A 96 -22.84 -8.06 -15.95
CA LYS A 96 -22.38 -7.44 -17.20
C LYS A 96 -23.11 -6.11 -17.45
N GLY A 97 -22.35 -5.09 -17.83
CA GLY A 97 -22.83 -3.74 -18.14
C GLY A 97 -22.96 -2.81 -16.94
N GLN A 98 -22.84 -3.31 -15.72
CA GLN A 98 -22.90 -2.45 -14.54
C GLN A 98 -21.65 -1.59 -14.39
N ARG A 99 -21.82 -0.41 -13.80
CA ARG A 99 -20.77 0.59 -13.62
C ARG A 99 -20.49 0.82 -12.16
N LEU A 100 -19.24 0.63 -11.78
CA LEU A 100 -18.71 1.04 -10.50
C LEU A 100 -18.20 2.49 -10.61
N ALA A 101 -18.56 3.33 -9.63
CA ALA A 101 -18.03 4.68 -9.49
C ALA A 101 -17.59 4.93 -8.04
N LEU A 102 -16.38 5.45 -7.87
CA LEU A 102 -15.82 5.90 -6.60
C LEU A 102 -15.76 7.43 -6.61
N GLY A 103 -16.30 8.06 -5.57
CA GLY A 103 -16.10 9.47 -5.29
C GLY A 103 -14.70 9.75 -4.74
N THR A 104 -14.49 10.96 -4.23
CA THR A 104 -13.25 11.35 -3.56
C THR A 104 -13.24 10.81 -2.13
N SER A 105 -12.11 10.25 -1.69
CA SER A 105 -11.98 9.83 -0.30
C SER A 105 -11.95 11.03 0.67
N LYS A 106 -12.71 10.94 1.77
CA LYS A 106 -12.70 11.92 2.87
C LYS A 106 -11.68 11.59 3.95
N ARG A 107 -11.34 10.30 4.13
CA ARG A 107 -10.39 9.79 5.13
C ARG A 107 -9.61 8.62 4.52
N GLY A 108 -8.31 8.58 4.77
CA GLY A 108 -7.42 7.66 4.06
C GLY A 108 -6.99 8.21 2.70
N MET A 109 -6.12 7.46 2.02
CA MET A 109 -5.54 7.89 0.74
C MET A 109 -5.70 6.84 -0.36
N ARG A 110 -5.65 5.55 -0.04
CA ARG A 110 -5.61 4.47 -1.04
C ARG A 110 -6.74 3.48 -0.83
N SER A 111 -7.51 3.25 -1.88
CA SER A 111 -8.55 2.21 -1.96
C SER A 111 -8.05 1.06 -2.83
N TYR A 112 -8.56 -0.14 -2.57
CA TYR A 112 -8.24 -1.32 -3.36
C TYR A 112 -9.51 -1.94 -3.92
N LEU A 113 -9.47 -2.28 -5.22
CA LEU A 113 -10.54 -3.01 -5.90
C LEU A 113 -10.02 -4.38 -6.32
N ALA A 114 -10.65 -5.43 -5.77
CA ALA A 114 -10.49 -6.80 -6.23
C ALA A 114 -11.73 -7.24 -7.02
N ILE A 115 -11.51 -8.06 -8.05
CA ILE A 115 -12.55 -8.70 -8.85
C ILE A 115 -12.30 -10.21 -8.81
N SER A 116 -13.35 -11.01 -8.69
CA SER A 116 -13.25 -12.48 -8.73
C SER A 116 -12.57 -12.95 -10.01
N GLY A 117 -11.54 -13.78 -9.86
CA GLY A 117 -10.64 -14.23 -10.93
C GLY A 117 -9.40 -13.36 -11.12
N GLY A 118 -9.28 -12.22 -10.41
CA GLY A 118 -8.15 -11.32 -10.48
C GLY A 118 -8.02 -10.53 -11.79
N ILE A 119 -7.08 -9.60 -11.82
CA ILE A 119 -6.68 -8.88 -13.03
C ILE A 119 -5.58 -9.69 -13.73
N ALA A 120 -5.89 -10.23 -14.91
CA ALA A 120 -5.04 -11.20 -15.60
C ALA A 120 -4.06 -10.53 -16.58
N VAL A 121 -3.28 -9.57 -16.09
CA VAL A 121 -2.16 -9.00 -16.85
C VAL A 121 -0.96 -9.95 -16.83
N PRO A 122 -0.04 -9.88 -17.80
CA PRO A 122 1.17 -10.71 -17.79
C PRO A 122 2.04 -10.44 -16.56
N GLU A 123 2.52 -11.51 -15.94
CA GLU A 123 3.53 -11.40 -14.88
C GLU A 123 4.89 -11.03 -15.47
N MET A 124 5.59 -10.12 -14.80
CA MET A 124 6.98 -9.78 -15.07
C MET A 124 7.79 -10.01 -13.80
N LEU A 125 8.80 -10.88 -13.90
CA LEU A 125 9.62 -11.27 -12.75
C LEU A 125 8.78 -11.87 -11.60
N GLY A 126 7.78 -12.69 -11.95
CA GLY A 126 6.89 -13.37 -11.00
C GLY A 126 5.86 -12.48 -10.31
N SER A 127 5.54 -11.30 -10.89
CA SER A 127 4.59 -10.36 -10.31
C SER A 127 3.84 -9.55 -11.38
N CYS A 128 2.59 -9.22 -11.09
CA CYS A 128 1.74 -8.29 -11.82
C CYS A 128 1.87 -6.83 -11.37
N SER A 129 2.67 -6.52 -10.35
CA SER A 129 2.81 -5.14 -9.85
C SER A 129 3.34 -4.19 -10.92
N THR A 130 2.88 -2.95 -10.89
CA THR A 130 3.37 -1.90 -11.78
C THR A 130 4.60 -1.23 -11.16
N ASP A 131 5.75 -1.27 -11.84
CA ASP A 131 6.91 -0.41 -11.51
C ASP A 131 6.89 0.81 -12.42
N MET A 132 6.50 1.95 -11.87
CA MET A 132 6.34 3.20 -12.61
C MET A 132 7.67 3.85 -13.00
N LYS A 133 8.75 3.59 -12.24
CA LYS A 133 10.06 4.19 -12.51
C LYS A 133 10.79 3.43 -13.61
N ALA A 134 10.72 2.10 -13.56
CA ALA A 134 11.30 1.22 -14.56
C ALA A 134 10.36 0.94 -15.76
N ALA A 135 9.11 1.42 -15.69
CA ALA A 135 8.09 1.34 -16.74
C ALA A 135 7.78 -0.11 -17.19
N PHE A 136 7.57 -1.01 -16.24
CA PHE A 136 7.18 -2.41 -16.53
C PHE A 136 6.17 -2.98 -15.52
N GLY A 137 5.60 -4.14 -15.87
CA GLY A 137 4.57 -4.81 -15.07
C GLY A 137 3.20 -4.12 -15.13
N GLY A 138 2.20 -4.71 -14.48
CA GLY A 138 0.84 -4.19 -14.48
C GLY A 138 0.25 -4.03 -15.89
N HIS A 139 -0.33 -2.87 -16.16
CA HIS A 139 -0.82 -2.51 -17.48
C HIS A 139 0.20 -1.62 -18.19
N GLU A 140 1.04 -2.22 -19.03
CA GLU A 140 2.05 -1.52 -19.85
C GLU A 140 3.05 -0.68 -19.03
N GLY A 141 3.30 -1.03 -17.76
CA GLY A 141 4.26 -0.33 -16.91
C GLY A 141 3.87 1.09 -16.53
N ARG A 142 2.58 1.44 -16.59
CA ARG A 142 2.08 2.80 -16.41
C ARG A 142 0.82 2.85 -15.55
N ASN A 143 0.45 4.08 -15.17
CA ASN A 143 -0.87 4.38 -14.64
C ASN A 143 -1.94 4.02 -15.68
N LEU A 144 -3.10 3.60 -15.18
CA LEU A 144 -4.29 3.43 -16.01
C LEU A 144 -4.75 4.78 -16.56
N LYS A 145 -5.39 4.72 -17.72
CA LYS A 145 -5.99 5.83 -18.45
C LYS A 145 -7.44 5.50 -18.78
N ASP A 146 -8.21 6.55 -19.03
CA ASP A 146 -9.59 6.44 -19.50
C ASP A 146 -9.60 5.68 -20.84
N GLY A 147 -10.48 4.68 -20.96
CA GLY A 147 -10.58 3.80 -22.12
C GLY A 147 -9.74 2.52 -22.03
N ASP A 148 -8.82 2.38 -21.08
CA ASP A 148 -8.05 1.14 -20.89
C ASP A 148 -8.99 -0.06 -20.62
N ARG A 149 -8.56 -1.25 -21.07
CA ARG A 149 -9.34 -2.49 -20.93
C ARG A 149 -8.48 -3.55 -20.29
N LEU A 150 -8.80 -3.92 -19.06
CA LEU A 150 -8.03 -4.89 -18.31
C LEU A 150 -8.63 -6.30 -18.47
N PRO A 151 -7.80 -7.31 -18.79
CA PRO A 151 -8.20 -8.71 -18.75
C PRO A 151 -8.55 -9.15 -17.33
N LEU A 152 -9.56 -10.01 -17.23
CA LEU A 152 -9.98 -10.62 -15.97
C LEU A 152 -9.73 -12.12 -16.06
N GLY A 153 -9.11 -12.70 -15.05
CA GLY A 153 -8.82 -14.13 -15.01
C GLY A 153 -10.07 -14.97 -14.81
N LYS A 154 -9.94 -16.31 -14.78
CA LYS A 154 -11.05 -17.21 -14.46
C LYS A 154 -11.16 -17.34 -12.94
N SER A 155 -12.35 -17.15 -12.39
CA SER A 155 -12.57 -17.34 -10.95
C SER A 155 -12.43 -18.82 -10.58
N ALA A 156 -11.52 -19.14 -9.66
CA ALA A 156 -11.37 -20.50 -9.14
C ALA A 156 -12.51 -20.87 -8.18
N ALA A 157 -12.97 -19.90 -7.39
CA ALA A 157 -14.14 -20.00 -6.53
C ALA A 157 -15.09 -18.83 -6.82
N GLN A 158 -16.40 -19.08 -6.74
CA GLN A 158 -17.39 -18.03 -6.79
C GLN A 158 -18.10 -17.95 -5.43
N PRO A 159 -18.00 -16.81 -4.73
CA PRO A 159 -18.84 -16.57 -3.59
C PRO A 159 -20.32 -16.73 -3.95
N GLN A 160 -21.14 -17.21 -3.01
CA GLN A 160 -22.57 -17.42 -3.25
C GLN A 160 -23.43 -16.27 -2.72
N HIS A 161 -22.99 -15.63 -1.64
CA HIS A 161 -23.78 -14.61 -0.94
C HIS A 161 -22.91 -13.40 -0.56
N ARG A 162 -23.59 -12.28 -0.27
CA ARG A 162 -22.94 -11.07 0.23
C ARG A 162 -22.46 -11.31 1.65
N CYS A 163 -21.19 -10.98 1.92
CA CYS A 163 -20.59 -11.10 3.25
C CYS A 163 -19.62 -9.93 3.45
N GLY A 164 -19.55 -9.45 4.68
CA GLY A 164 -18.60 -8.43 5.10
C GLY A 164 -17.66 -8.96 6.18
N VAL A 165 -16.47 -8.38 6.22
CA VAL A 165 -15.43 -8.64 7.22
C VAL A 165 -15.02 -7.33 7.86
N LYS A 166 -14.54 -7.42 9.09
CA LYS A 166 -13.93 -6.26 9.74
C LYS A 166 -12.61 -5.94 9.02
N GLN A 167 -12.36 -4.67 8.77
CA GLN A 167 -11.09 -4.20 8.23
C GLN A 167 -10.18 -3.76 9.38
N LEU A 168 -8.87 -3.73 9.13
CA LEU A 168 -7.93 -3.11 10.05
C LEU A 168 -8.12 -1.59 10.03
N LEU A 169 -8.15 -0.99 11.22
CA LEU A 169 -8.13 0.46 11.34
C LEU A 169 -6.73 1.00 11.00
N PHE A 170 -6.67 2.22 10.50
CA PHE A 170 -5.42 2.95 10.32
C PHE A 170 -5.32 4.13 11.30
N THR A 171 -4.09 4.47 11.65
CA THR A 171 -3.74 5.53 12.60
C THR A 171 -2.52 6.31 12.09
N ASN A 172 -2.22 7.44 12.71
CA ASN A 172 -1.00 8.20 12.46
C ASN A 172 0.14 7.89 13.45
N ARG A 173 -0.06 6.93 14.35
CA ARG A 173 0.97 6.45 15.29
C ARG A 173 1.64 5.21 14.72
N ILE A 174 2.92 5.30 14.39
CA ILE A 174 3.65 4.30 13.59
C ILE A 174 4.81 3.76 14.41
N ARG A 175 4.80 2.46 14.69
CA ARG A 175 5.90 1.82 15.42
C ARG A 175 7.14 1.70 14.55
N ALA A 176 8.29 2.09 15.10
CA ALA A 176 9.58 1.96 14.44
C ALA A 176 10.66 1.50 15.43
N LEU A 177 11.60 0.72 14.92
CA LEU A 177 12.82 0.31 15.60
C LEU A 177 13.90 1.37 15.36
N PRO A 178 14.78 1.65 16.35
CA PRO A 178 15.99 2.43 16.11
C PRO A 178 16.83 1.80 15.00
N GLY A 179 17.36 2.64 14.12
CA GLY A 179 18.17 2.21 12.98
C GLY A 179 19.64 2.02 13.35
N PRO A 180 20.46 1.49 12.43
CA PRO A 180 21.87 1.23 12.70
C PRO A 180 22.69 2.50 13.00
N GLU A 181 22.33 3.63 12.39
CA GLU A 181 23.00 4.91 12.61
C GLU A 181 22.28 5.77 13.68
N TYR A 182 21.37 5.20 14.48
CA TYR A 182 20.60 5.97 15.48
C TYR A 182 21.49 6.70 16.49
N ALA A 183 22.56 6.06 16.97
CA ALA A 183 23.51 6.64 17.92
C ALA A 183 24.39 7.75 17.32
N GLU A 184 24.34 7.98 16.01
CA GLU A 184 25.05 9.07 15.33
C GLU A 184 24.27 10.39 15.35
N PHE A 185 23.01 10.38 15.79
CA PHE A 185 22.21 11.58 15.95
C PHE A 185 22.35 12.13 17.36
N SER A 186 22.29 13.46 17.51
CA SER A 186 22.34 14.10 18.84
C SER A 186 21.18 13.60 19.73
N GLU A 187 21.34 13.66 21.06
CA GLU A 187 20.28 13.26 21.98
C GLU A 187 18.98 14.05 21.73
N GLU A 188 19.10 15.34 21.39
CA GLU A 188 17.97 16.18 21.00
C GLU A 188 17.29 15.68 19.71
N ALA A 189 18.06 15.29 18.68
CA ALA A 189 17.52 14.74 17.45
C ALA A 189 16.83 13.39 17.69
N GLN A 190 17.41 12.54 18.54
CA GLN A 190 16.84 11.28 18.97
C GLN A 190 15.49 11.48 19.67
N ASP A 191 15.40 12.41 20.63
CA ASP A 191 14.15 12.75 21.31
C ASP A 191 13.13 13.39 20.36
N THR A 192 13.58 14.30 19.49
CA THR A 192 12.74 14.98 18.50
C THR A 192 12.05 13.97 17.58
N PHE A 193 12.77 12.94 17.12
CA PHE A 193 12.22 11.92 16.25
C PHE A 193 10.99 11.21 16.84
N TRP A 194 11.01 10.91 18.13
CA TRP A 194 9.92 10.19 18.81
C TRP A 194 8.82 11.10 19.39
N ARG A 195 9.19 12.30 19.85
CA ARG A 195 8.27 13.17 20.61
C ARG A 195 7.48 14.12 19.72
N THR A 196 7.99 14.45 18.53
CA THR A 196 7.37 15.44 17.65
C THR A 196 6.53 14.81 16.54
N ALA A 197 5.62 15.60 16.00
CA ALA A 197 4.82 15.26 14.83
C ALA A 197 5.59 15.59 13.55
N TRP A 198 5.60 14.65 12.60
CA TRP A 198 6.22 14.79 11.29
C TRP A 198 5.16 14.97 10.22
N GLN A 199 5.14 16.12 9.54
CA GLN A 199 4.14 16.40 8.51
C GLN A 199 4.50 15.71 7.19
N LEU A 200 3.55 15.01 6.58
CA LEU A 200 3.76 14.38 5.28
C LEU A 200 3.83 15.41 4.14
N SER A 201 4.99 15.50 3.47
CA SER A 201 5.22 16.46 2.38
C SER A 201 4.44 16.12 1.11
N PRO A 202 3.96 17.12 0.34
CA PRO A 202 3.38 16.93 -1.00
C PRO A 202 4.31 16.27 -2.03
N GLN A 203 5.62 16.26 -1.77
CA GLN A 203 6.62 15.57 -2.62
C GLN A 203 6.67 14.05 -2.39
N SER A 204 5.83 13.52 -1.49
CA SER A 204 5.78 12.09 -1.14
C SER A 204 5.08 11.28 -2.23
N ASN A 205 5.63 10.12 -2.54
CA ASN A 205 5.08 9.21 -3.55
C ASN A 205 5.32 7.74 -3.16
N ARG A 206 5.07 6.80 -4.08
CA ARG A 206 5.26 5.36 -3.85
C ARG A 206 6.71 4.92 -3.62
N MET A 207 7.70 5.76 -3.95
CA MET A 207 9.11 5.48 -3.67
C MET A 207 9.51 5.87 -2.25
N GLY A 208 9.05 7.02 -1.79
CA GLY A 208 9.45 7.53 -0.48
C GLY A 208 8.57 8.66 0.00
N TYR A 209 8.32 8.66 1.30
CA TYR A 209 7.57 9.68 2.00
C TYR A 209 8.54 10.67 2.62
N ARG A 210 8.49 11.91 2.14
CA ARG A 210 9.33 13.00 2.65
C ARG A 210 8.56 13.65 3.81
N LEU A 211 9.22 13.73 4.95
CA LEU A 211 8.62 14.25 6.17
C LEU A 211 9.21 15.63 6.48
N HIS A 212 8.36 16.53 6.95
CA HIS A 212 8.76 17.85 7.43
C HIS A 212 8.56 17.94 8.94
N GLY A 213 9.62 18.25 9.66
CA GLY A 213 9.60 18.59 11.08
C GLY A 213 10.05 20.02 11.32
N GLY A 214 9.65 20.60 12.47
CA GLY A 214 10.02 21.97 12.84
C GLY A 214 11.53 22.13 13.08
N THR A 215 12.19 21.09 13.60
CA THR A 215 13.63 21.06 13.87
C THR A 215 14.29 19.99 12.99
N PRO A 216 15.26 20.34 12.13
CA PRO A 216 16.08 19.37 11.42
C PRO A 216 16.85 18.46 12.40
N LEU A 217 16.94 17.17 12.07
CA LEU A 217 17.69 16.21 12.89
C LEU A 217 19.18 16.37 12.65
N GLU A 218 19.92 16.68 13.72
CA GLU A 218 21.37 16.85 13.70
C GLU A 218 22.08 15.49 13.86
N ARG A 219 23.05 15.24 12.98
CA ARG A 219 23.98 14.11 13.07
C ARG A 219 25.32 14.61 13.59
N THR A 220 25.90 13.92 14.57
CA THR A 220 27.13 14.32 15.27
C THR A 220 28.42 13.89 14.57
N THR A 221 28.31 13.12 13.48
CA THR A 221 29.45 12.63 12.70
C THR A 221 29.37 13.10 11.25
N ASP A 222 30.53 13.41 10.68
CA ASP A 222 30.72 13.74 9.26
C ASP A 222 31.17 12.53 8.43
N ARG A 223 31.14 11.31 8.99
CA ARG A 223 31.59 10.13 8.25
C ARG A 223 30.73 9.90 7.00
N GLU A 224 31.40 9.68 5.88
CA GLU A 224 30.75 9.28 4.64
C GLU A 224 30.16 7.87 4.76
N MET A 225 29.03 7.67 4.09
CA MET A 225 28.29 6.41 4.09
C MET A 225 28.50 5.70 2.76
N LEU A 226 29.12 4.52 2.80
CA LEU A 226 29.12 3.62 1.65
C LEU A 226 27.69 3.22 1.30
N SER A 227 27.43 3.00 0.01
CA SER A 227 26.12 2.52 -0.44
C SER A 227 25.80 1.17 0.19
N HIS A 228 24.63 1.07 0.83
CA HIS A 228 24.17 -0.14 1.51
C HIS A 228 22.76 -0.52 1.06
N GLY A 229 22.41 -1.79 1.28
CA GLY A 229 21.07 -2.31 0.99
C GLY A 229 19.97 -1.59 1.79
N LEU A 230 18.84 -1.36 1.13
CA LEU A 230 17.66 -0.70 1.68
C LEU A 230 16.43 -1.59 1.53
N MET A 231 15.45 -1.37 2.40
CA MET A 231 14.14 -2.03 2.38
C MET A 231 13.04 -1.00 2.67
N PRO A 232 11.79 -1.23 2.21
CA PRO A 232 10.65 -0.44 2.66
C PRO A 232 10.57 -0.37 4.19
N GLY A 233 10.20 0.80 4.72
CA GLY A 233 10.15 1.09 6.16
C GLY A 233 11.39 1.77 6.71
N VAL A 234 12.55 1.64 6.06
CA VAL A 234 13.77 2.36 6.49
C VAL A 234 13.54 3.87 6.43
N VAL A 235 13.92 4.58 7.49
CA VAL A 235 13.83 6.03 7.60
C VAL A 235 15.23 6.62 7.46
N GLN A 236 15.49 7.26 6.33
CA GLN A 236 16.77 7.92 6.04
C GLN A 236 16.72 9.40 6.39
N VAL A 237 17.84 9.97 6.85
CA VAL A 237 17.95 11.40 7.12
C VAL A 237 19.09 11.99 6.26
N PRO A 238 18.76 12.73 5.18
CA PRO A 238 19.76 13.44 4.38
C PRO A 238 20.37 14.65 5.12
N HIS A 239 21.33 15.34 4.49
CA HIS A 239 22.01 16.52 5.04
C HIS A 239 21.08 17.67 5.48
N ASN A 240 19.86 17.74 4.95
CA ASN A 240 18.88 18.76 5.36
C ASN A 240 18.16 18.42 6.68
N GLY A 241 18.47 17.28 7.31
CA GLY A 241 17.90 16.84 8.58
C GLY A 241 16.43 16.42 8.51
N GLN A 242 15.83 16.34 7.32
CA GLN A 242 14.41 16.02 7.13
C GLN A 242 14.22 14.53 6.76
N PRO A 243 13.51 13.72 7.57
CA PRO A 243 13.40 12.28 7.34
C PRO A 243 12.70 11.90 6.04
N ILE A 244 13.12 10.79 5.45
CA ILE A 244 12.50 10.15 4.29
C ILE A 244 12.21 8.68 4.62
N VAL A 245 10.95 8.30 4.68
CA VAL A 245 10.54 6.89 4.84
C VAL A 245 10.50 6.20 3.49
N LEU A 246 11.25 5.12 3.32
CA LEU A 246 11.28 4.37 2.06
C LEU A 246 10.03 3.50 1.93
N MET A 247 9.40 3.53 0.74
CA MET A 247 8.16 2.82 0.46
C MET A 247 8.38 1.70 -0.58
N ALA A 248 7.31 1.07 -1.07
CA ALA A 248 7.37 -0.13 -1.92
C ALA A 248 8.23 0.00 -3.19
N ASP A 249 8.25 1.20 -3.80
CA ASP A 249 8.97 1.46 -5.06
C ASP A 249 10.37 2.10 -4.80
N ALA A 250 10.84 2.09 -3.55
CA ALA A 250 12.10 2.70 -3.16
C ALA A 250 13.31 2.05 -3.88
N GLN A 251 14.37 2.85 -4.03
CA GLN A 251 15.69 2.35 -4.42
C GLN A 251 16.15 1.18 -3.54
N THR A 252 16.93 0.27 -4.13
CA THR A 252 17.45 -0.91 -3.41
C THR A 252 18.73 -0.61 -2.65
N THR A 253 19.45 0.45 -3.00
CA THR A 253 20.68 0.89 -2.36
C THR A 253 20.70 2.41 -2.16
N GLY A 254 21.41 2.88 -1.14
CA GLY A 254 21.63 4.30 -0.90
C GLY A 254 22.67 4.53 0.20
N GLY A 255 23.05 5.78 0.40
CA GLY A 255 24.13 6.18 1.32
C GLY A 255 23.71 7.28 2.30
N TYR A 256 22.43 7.34 2.69
CA TYR A 256 22.00 8.24 3.76
C TYR A 256 21.89 7.47 5.08
N PRO A 257 22.27 8.09 6.22
CA PRO A 257 22.17 7.47 7.55
C PRO A 257 20.72 7.11 7.88
N ARG A 258 20.53 5.96 8.52
CA ARG A 258 19.21 5.38 8.81
C ARG A 258 18.92 5.53 10.30
N ILE A 259 18.07 6.49 10.65
CA ILE A 259 17.71 6.78 12.05
C ILE A 259 16.76 5.72 12.62
N ALA A 260 15.87 5.16 11.81
CA ALA A 260 14.87 4.20 12.23
C ALA A 260 14.43 3.25 11.11
N CYS A 261 13.67 2.22 11.46
CA CYS A 261 12.97 1.34 10.52
C CYS A 261 11.56 1.07 11.03
N VAL A 262 10.54 1.48 10.24
CA VAL A 262 9.14 1.18 10.51
C VAL A 262 8.92 -0.34 10.42
N ILE A 263 8.20 -0.89 11.40
CA ILE A 263 7.92 -2.33 11.42
C ILE A 263 6.94 -2.69 10.29
N GLU A 264 7.08 -3.88 9.72
CA GLU A 264 6.25 -4.33 8.59
C GLU A 264 4.75 -4.26 8.89
N ALA A 265 4.36 -4.63 10.13
CA ALA A 265 2.98 -4.62 10.58
C ALA A 265 2.32 -3.23 10.56
N ASP A 266 3.10 -2.14 10.54
CA ASP A 266 2.59 -0.76 10.58
C ASP A 266 2.76 -0.03 9.24
N LEU A 267 3.40 -0.62 8.23
CA LEU A 267 3.59 0.02 6.91
C LEU A 267 2.27 0.41 6.25
N TYR A 268 1.21 -0.38 6.46
CA TYR A 268 -0.11 -0.11 5.88
C TYR A 268 -0.74 1.19 6.40
N HIS A 269 -0.37 1.62 7.61
CA HIS A 269 -0.82 2.91 8.14
C HIS A 269 -0.29 4.07 7.29
N LEU A 270 0.98 4.04 6.88
CA LEU A 270 1.60 5.07 6.02
C LEU A 270 0.87 5.16 4.67
N ALA A 271 0.37 4.06 4.13
CA ALA A 271 -0.37 4.06 2.88
C ALA A 271 -1.67 4.88 2.94
N GLN A 272 -2.21 5.14 4.14
CA GLN A 272 -3.47 5.84 4.34
C GLN A 272 -3.33 7.30 4.81
N ILE A 273 -2.17 7.70 5.33
CA ILE A 273 -1.93 9.07 5.78
C ILE A 273 -1.97 10.02 4.57
N ARG A 274 -2.74 11.12 4.69
CA ARG A 274 -2.87 12.10 3.60
C ARG A 274 -1.72 13.10 3.62
N LEU A 275 -1.47 13.70 2.45
CA LEU A 275 -0.51 14.81 2.34
C LEU A 275 -0.93 15.94 3.28
N GLY A 276 0.03 16.48 4.03
CA GLY A 276 -0.18 17.52 5.04
C GLY A 276 -0.62 17.00 6.42
N GLU A 277 -0.97 15.72 6.58
CA GLU A 277 -1.29 15.14 7.89
C GLU A 277 -0.02 14.77 8.68
N PRO A 278 -0.07 14.83 10.02
CA PRO A 278 1.06 14.50 10.88
C PRO A 278 1.19 12.99 11.11
N ILE A 279 2.43 12.52 11.23
CA ILE A 279 2.85 11.17 11.60
C ILE A 279 3.60 11.25 12.94
N HIS A 280 3.31 10.33 13.86
CA HIS A 280 4.04 10.20 15.12
C HIS A 280 4.74 8.84 15.15
N PHE A 281 6.06 8.83 15.28
CA PHE A 281 6.79 7.59 15.48
C PHE A 281 6.70 7.13 16.93
N VAL A 282 6.57 5.82 17.13
CA VAL A 282 6.51 5.18 18.44
C VAL A 282 7.68 4.21 18.52
N LEU A 283 8.51 4.38 19.54
CA LEU A 283 9.61 3.45 19.79
C LEU A 283 9.05 2.04 20.02
N CYS A 284 9.64 1.06 19.34
CA CYS A 284 9.22 -0.33 19.36
C CYS A 284 10.41 -1.23 19.66
N SER A 285 10.18 -2.34 20.37
CA SER A 285 11.15 -3.41 20.54
C SER A 285 11.02 -4.48 19.44
N LEU A 286 12.08 -5.28 19.24
CA LEU A 286 12.05 -6.36 18.25
C LEU A 286 10.94 -7.39 18.56
N THR A 287 10.74 -7.71 19.83
CA THR A 287 9.70 -8.64 20.30
C THR A 287 8.30 -8.11 19.98
N GLU A 288 8.04 -6.82 20.20
CA GLU A 288 6.76 -6.19 19.85
C GLU A 288 6.54 -6.17 18.34
N ALA A 289 7.59 -5.91 17.55
CA ALA A 289 7.53 -5.94 16.09
C ALA A 289 7.13 -7.32 15.56
N GLN A 290 7.79 -8.38 16.05
CA GLN A 290 7.50 -9.76 15.68
C GLN A 290 6.08 -10.18 16.09
N ARG A 291 5.68 -9.83 17.32
CA ARG A 291 4.33 -10.10 17.82
C ARG A 291 3.27 -9.41 16.96
N ALA A 292 3.46 -8.12 16.64
CA ALA A 292 2.53 -7.36 15.82
C ALA A 292 2.35 -7.99 14.42
N LYS A 293 3.45 -8.48 13.82
CA LYS A 293 3.38 -9.18 12.53
C LYS A 293 2.59 -10.49 12.63
N ALA A 294 2.87 -11.29 13.66
CA ALA A 294 2.15 -12.53 13.90
C ALA A 294 0.64 -12.31 14.14
N GLU A 295 0.27 -11.26 14.88
CA GLU A 295 -1.13 -10.88 15.12
C GLU A 295 -1.83 -10.45 13.82
N GLN A 296 -1.17 -9.67 12.97
CA GLN A 296 -1.71 -9.28 11.65
C GLN A 296 -1.90 -10.50 10.74
N ASP A 297 -0.94 -11.43 10.70
CA ASP A 297 -1.04 -12.64 9.89
C ASP A 297 -2.15 -13.58 10.40
N LEU A 298 -2.27 -13.72 11.73
CA LEU A 298 -3.35 -14.48 12.34
C LEU A 298 -4.73 -13.89 12.00
N PHE A 299 -4.86 -12.56 12.05
CA PHE A 299 -6.09 -11.87 11.68
C PHE A 299 -6.50 -12.16 10.23
N LEU A 300 -5.54 -12.10 9.29
CA LEU A 300 -5.81 -12.41 7.88
C LEU A 300 -6.20 -13.89 7.68
N ARG A 301 -5.59 -14.83 8.42
CA ARG A 301 -5.98 -16.26 8.40
C ARG A 301 -7.39 -16.48 8.96
N GLN A 302 -7.75 -15.78 10.02
CA GLN A 302 -9.11 -15.84 10.59
C GLN A 302 -10.17 -15.35 9.59
N ILE A 303 -9.86 -14.29 8.83
CA ILE A 303 -10.72 -13.83 7.73
C ILE A 303 -10.86 -14.93 6.67
N ALA A 304 -9.76 -15.55 6.24
CA ALA A 304 -9.81 -16.61 5.24
C ALA A 304 -10.71 -17.78 5.71
N TRP A 305 -10.52 -18.28 6.93
CA TRP A 305 -11.38 -19.34 7.49
C TRP A 305 -12.85 -18.93 7.57
N GLY A 306 -13.15 -17.76 8.12
CA GLY A 306 -14.52 -17.28 8.26
C GLY A 306 -15.25 -17.04 6.93
N LEU A 307 -14.53 -16.92 5.82
CA LEU A 307 -15.09 -16.81 4.47
C LEU A 307 -15.25 -18.16 3.76
N HIS A 308 -14.50 -19.19 4.15
CA HIS A 308 -14.59 -20.54 3.62
C HIS A 308 -15.72 -21.35 4.28
N ASP A 309 -15.96 -21.16 5.57
CA ASP A 309 -16.97 -21.91 6.35
C ASP A 309 -18.41 -21.39 6.15
N ARG A 310 -18.68 -20.63 5.09
CA ARG A 310 -19.98 -19.98 4.83
C ARG A 310 -20.52 -20.24 3.43
#